data_AF-A0A3P9MM85-F1
#
_entry.id   AF-A0A3P9MM85-F1
#
_cell.length_a   1.000
_cell.length_b   1.000
_cell.length_c   1.000
_cell.angle_alpha   90.00
_cell.angle_beta   90.00
_cell.angle_gamma   90.00
#
_symmetry.space_group_name_H-M   'P 1'
#
loop_
_entity.id
_entity.type
_entity.pdbx_description
1 polymer ?
#
loop_
_entity_poly.entity_id
_entity_poly.type
_entity_poly.pdbx_seq_one_letter_code
_entity_poly.pdbx_strand_id
1 'polypeptide(L)'
;QESLQNLTLVSIAGELQSYSEVCEALSTLEVALGFLAMTGGEPHMQLSHYLEEVLQMGNQVAQHILKTLSMCCLKHCVALWQLLASLKSENMLRLKRDPFVGISEDYKQALGEDEHRQLTAFFSICNGDTFLLEMHEFMVLVLKMPNATETYRPDWLKDTLVSYMERKDLDIPQDVEELFPDGMCLCHYVEAWKFIVTFKQER
;
A
#
# COMPACT_ATOMS: atom_id res chain seq x y z
N GLN A 1 -2.46 -14.46 -7.72
CA GLN A 1 -2.88 -13.38 -6.81
C GLN A 1 -3.81 -12.48 -7.62
N GLU A 2 -4.87 -12.00 -7.00
CA GLU A 2 -5.92 -11.19 -7.63
C GLU A 2 -6.15 -9.92 -6.82
N SER A 3 -6.62 -8.87 -7.49
CA SER A 3 -6.96 -7.60 -6.85
C SER A 3 -8.19 -7.72 -5.96
N LEU A 4 -8.27 -6.86 -4.95
CA LEU A 4 -9.49 -6.68 -4.16
C LEU A 4 -10.45 -5.76 -4.91
N GLN A 5 -11.74 -6.07 -4.85
CA GLN A 5 -12.76 -5.16 -5.34
C GLN A 5 -12.73 -3.87 -4.50
N ASN A 6 -12.98 -2.72 -5.14
CA ASN A 6 -12.93 -1.43 -4.47
C ASN A 6 -13.87 -1.38 -3.24
N LEU A 7 -15.07 -1.97 -3.35
CA LEU A 7 -15.98 -2.10 -2.21
C LEU A 7 -15.36 -2.87 -1.03
N THR A 8 -14.64 -3.96 -1.29
CA THR A 8 -13.95 -4.73 -0.26
C THR A 8 -12.82 -3.93 0.38
N LEU A 9 -12.04 -3.18 -0.40
CA LEU A 9 -11.00 -2.28 0.11
C LEU A 9 -11.61 -1.26 1.09
N VAL A 10 -12.68 -0.57 0.68
CA VAL A 10 -13.38 0.43 1.49
C VAL A 10 -13.97 -0.19 2.75
N SER A 11 -14.58 -1.38 2.66
CA SER A 11 -15.12 -2.08 3.83
C SER A 11 -14.02 -2.44 4.83
N ILE A 12 -12.89 -3.00 4.37
CA ILE A 12 -11.78 -3.36 5.28
C ILE A 12 -11.18 -2.13 5.94
N ALA A 13 -10.93 -1.06 5.17
CA ALA A 13 -10.44 0.21 5.71
C ALA A 13 -11.44 0.84 6.70
N GLY A 14 -12.74 0.66 6.47
CA GLY A 14 -13.82 1.09 7.36
C GLY A 14 -13.86 0.33 8.69
N GLU A 15 -13.61 -0.98 8.68
CA GLU A 15 -13.65 -1.84 9.87
C GLU A 15 -12.39 -1.71 10.75
N LEU A 16 -11.22 -1.43 10.16
CA LEU A 16 -9.93 -1.36 10.90
C LEU A 16 -9.50 0.09 11.13
N GLN A 17 -10.05 0.71 12.17
CA GLN A 17 -9.87 2.16 12.43
C GLN A 17 -8.67 2.49 13.32
N SER A 18 -8.24 1.58 14.19
CA SER A 18 -7.11 1.84 15.10
C SER A 18 -5.79 1.29 14.57
N TYR A 19 -4.69 1.97 14.94
CA TYR A 19 -3.34 1.53 14.60
C TYR A 19 -3.04 0.10 15.09
N SER A 20 -3.55 -0.28 16.27
CA SER A 20 -3.36 -1.63 16.82
C SER A 20 -4.09 -2.70 16.01
N GLU A 21 -5.34 -2.46 15.62
CA GLU A 21 -6.13 -3.42 14.83
C GLU A 21 -5.48 -3.64 13.45
N VAL A 22 -5.05 -2.56 12.80
CA VAL A 22 -4.34 -2.65 11.52
C VAL A 22 -3.02 -3.41 11.68
N CYS A 23 -2.25 -3.17 12.74
CA CYS A 23 -1.00 -3.89 13.00
C CYS A 23 -1.23 -5.39 13.26
N GLU A 24 -2.25 -5.76 14.03
CA GLU A 24 -2.58 -7.15 14.32
C GLU A 24 -3.08 -7.87 13.05
N ALA A 25 -3.95 -7.23 12.26
CA ALA A 25 -4.40 -7.75 10.97
C ALA A 25 -3.24 -7.95 10.00
N LEU A 26 -2.35 -6.95 9.86
CA LEU A 26 -1.18 -7.04 8.99
C LEU A 26 -0.22 -8.15 9.43
N SER A 27 0.10 -8.22 10.72
CA SER A 27 1.03 -9.24 11.24
C SER A 27 0.46 -10.65 11.06
N THR A 28 -0.84 -10.83 11.28
CA THR A 28 -1.55 -12.10 11.04
C THR A 28 -1.46 -12.51 9.57
N LEU A 29 -1.67 -11.57 8.65
CA LEU A 29 -1.57 -11.81 7.22
C LEU A 29 -0.13 -12.11 6.78
N GLU A 30 0.87 -11.42 7.34
CA GLU A 30 2.28 -11.66 7.03
C GLU A 30 2.72 -13.07 7.46
N VAL A 31 2.24 -13.56 8.60
CA VAL A 31 2.41 -14.96 9.01
C VAL A 31 1.78 -15.89 7.97
N ALA A 32 0.52 -15.65 7.59
CA ALA A 32 -0.17 -16.48 6.59
C ALA A 32 0.57 -16.51 5.25
N LEU A 33 1.02 -15.35 4.75
CA LEU A 33 1.83 -15.23 3.53
C LEU A 33 3.13 -16.02 3.63
N GLY A 34 3.81 -16.00 4.78
CA GLY A 34 5.00 -16.80 5.03
C GLY A 34 4.75 -18.30 4.87
N PHE A 35 3.63 -18.82 5.39
CA PHE A 35 3.24 -20.22 5.19
C PHE A 35 2.85 -20.50 3.75
N LEU A 36 2.02 -19.65 3.13
CA LEU A 36 1.56 -19.82 1.75
C LEU A 36 2.71 -19.84 0.75
N ALA A 37 3.78 -19.06 0.99
CA ALA A 37 4.99 -19.09 0.17
C ALA A 37 5.69 -20.46 0.17
N MET A 38 5.53 -21.23 1.24
CA MET A 38 6.17 -22.54 1.41
C MET A 38 5.26 -23.71 1.04
N THR A 39 3.95 -23.60 1.29
CA THR A 39 3.00 -24.71 1.15
C THR A 39 2.03 -24.54 0.00
N GLY A 40 1.91 -23.33 -0.56
CA GLY A 40 0.77 -22.96 -1.40
C GLY A 40 -0.54 -22.98 -0.61
N GLY A 41 -1.65 -22.92 -1.33
CA GLY A 41 -3.00 -22.96 -0.77
C GLY A 41 -4.05 -22.95 -1.87
N GLU A 42 -5.29 -23.30 -1.54
CA GLU A 42 -6.40 -23.26 -2.50
C GLU A 42 -6.84 -21.79 -2.69
N PRO A 43 -6.77 -21.21 -3.91
CA PRO A 43 -7.00 -19.78 -4.12
C PRO A 43 -8.34 -19.24 -3.60
N HIS A 44 -9.40 -20.03 -3.64
CA HIS A 44 -10.75 -19.65 -3.22
C HIS A 44 -11.04 -19.90 -1.74
N MET A 45 -10.10 -20.49 -1.00
CA MET A 45 -10.22 -20.70 0.44
C MET A 45 -10.28 -19.36 1.13
N GLN A 46 -11.27 -19.19 2.01
CA GLN A 46 -11.42 -17.99 2.81
C GLN A 46 -10.20 -17.85 3.75
N LEU A 47 -9.68 -16.62 3.87
CA LEU A 47 -8.49 -16.37 4.70
C LEU A 47 -8.73 -16.69 6.17
N SER A 48 -9.92 -16.39 6.71
CA SER A 48 -10.29 -16.79 8.08
C SER A 48 -10.25 -18.30 8.27
N HIS A 49 -10.82 -19.06 7.33
CA HIS A 49 -10.79 -20.53 7.38
C HIS A 49 -9.35 -21.06 7.35
N TYR A 50 -8.48 -20.50 6.51
CA TYR A 50 -7.07 -20.88 6.48
C TYR A 50 -6.36 -20.60 7.82
N LEU A 51 -6.61 -19.42 8.42
CA LEU A 51 -6.04 -19.05 9.72
C LEU A 51 -6.52 -19.98 10.84
N GLU A 52 -7.82 -20.26 10.88
CA GLU A 52 -8.46 -21.04 11.94
C GLU A 52 -8.16 -22.53 11.81
N GLU A 53 -8.38 -23.12 10.64
CA GLU A 53 -8.39 -24.57 10.46
C GLU A 53 -7.06 -25.12 9.94
N VAL A 54 -6.30 -24.33 9.17
CA VAL A 54 -5.01 -24.80 8.62
C VAL A 54 -3.85 -24.37 9.51
N LEU A 55 -3.78 -23.07 9.86
CA LEU A 55 -2.71 -22.56 10.72
C LEU A 55 -3.00 -22.71 12.21
N GLN A 56 -4.22 -23.08 12.60
CA GLN A 56 -4.60 -23.30 14.01
C GLN A 56 -4.37 -22.04 14.87
N MET A 57 -4.65 -20.86 14.30
CA MET A 57 -4.45 -19.53 14.92
C MET A 57 -5.74 -18.89 15.44
N GLY A 58 -6.89 -19.58 15.39
CA GLY A 58 -8.20 -18.98 15.73
C GLY A 58 -8.30 -18.40 17.15
N ASN A 59 -7.54 -18.92 18.11
CA ASN A 59 -7.50 -18.41 19.49
C ASN A 59 -6.42 -17.32 19.71
N GLN A 60 -5.59 -17.02 18.71
CA GLN A 60 -4.49 -16.06 18.78
C GLN A 60 -4.82 -14.72 18.11
N VAL A 61 -5.92 -14.66 17.35
CA VAL A 61 -6.34 -13.48 16.60
C VAL A 61 -7.68 -12.99 17.15
N ALA A 62 -7.83 -11.68 17.33
CA ALA A 62 -9.11 -11.12 17.78
C ALA A 62 -10.25 -11.46 16.80
N GLN A 63 -11.42 -11.86 17.34
CA GLN A 63 -12.55 -12.31 16.51
C GLN A 63 -13.01 -11.27 15.48
N HIS A 64 -12.94 -9.98 15.81
CA HIS A 64 -13.31 -8.92 14.88
C HIS A 64 -12.31 -8.82 13.71
N ILE A 65 -11.02 -9.07 13.93
CA ILE A 65 -10.01 -9.12 12.87
C ILE A 65 -10.23 -10.34 11.98
N LEU A 66 -10.47 -11.52 12.56
CA LEU A 66 -10.81 -12.72 11.77
C LEU A 66 -12.04 -12.47 10.90
N LYS A 67 -13.07 -11.82 11.45
CA LYS A 67 -14.27 -11.43 10.71
C LYS A 67 -13.92 -10.48 9.57
N THR A 68 -13.07 -9.48 9.77
CA THR A 68 -12.63 -8.59 8.70
C THR A 68 -11.86 -9.33 7.62
N LEU A 69 -10.91 -10.20 7.99
CA LEU A 69 -10.12 -11.00 7.06
C LEU A 69 -10.96 -12.03 6.29
N SER A 70 -12.11 -12.44 6.83
CA SER A 70 -13.07 -13.34 6.16
C SER A 70 -13.66 -12.75 4.87
N MET A 71 -13.57 -11.43 4.66
CA MET A 71 -13.96 -10.80 3.39
C MET A 71 -13.03 -11.15 2.22
N CYS A 72 -11.88 -11.79 2.50
CA CYS A 72 -10.88 -12.15 1.51
C CYS A 72 -10.68 -13.68 1.43
N CYS A 73 -10.30 -14.14 0.24
CA CYS A 73 -9.73 -15.47 -0.01
C CYS A 73 -8.20 -15.43 -0.18
N LEU A 74 -7.54 -16.58 -0.14
CA LEU A 74 -6.07 -16.71 -0.28
C LEU A 74 -5.51 -16.08 -1.55
N LYS A 75 -6.29 -16.06 -2.64
CA LYS A 75 -5.90 -15.39 -3.88
C LYS A 75 -5.71 -13.88 -3.74
N HIS A 76 -6.23 -13.24 -2.68
CA HIS A 76 -6.14 -11.79 -2.48
C HIS A 76 -5.10 -11.37 -1.43
N CYS A 77 -4.33 -12.31 -0.85
CA CYS A 77 -3.45 -12.00 0.28
C CYS A 77 -2.41 -10.91 -0.02
N VAL A 78 -1.89 -10.82 -1.25
CA VAL A 78 -0.94 -9.76 -1.63
C VAL A 78 -1.63 -8.41 -1.72
N ALA A 79 -2.79 -8.32 -2.37
CA ALA A 79 -3.57 -7.08 -2.44
C ALA A 79 -4.04 -6.61 -1.04
N LEU A 80 -4.39 -7.56 -0.17
CA LEU A 80 -4.74 -7.26 1.22
C LEU A 80 -3.52 -6.77 2.02
N TRP A 81 -2.34 -7.36 1.81
CA TRP A 81 -1.11 -6.91 2.46
C TRP A 81 -0.79 -5.47 2.06
N GLN A 82 -0.91 -5.16 0.77
CA GLN A 82 -0.70 -3.80 0.24
C GLN A 82 -1.64 -2.78 0.93
N LEU A 83 -2.93 -3.09 1.02
CA LEU A 83 -3.90 -2.25 1.74
C LEU A 83 -3.52 -2.08 3.22
N LEU A 84 -3.30 -3.18 3.95
CA LEU A 84 -3.02 -3.12 5.38
C LEU A 84 -1.69 -2.42 5.70
N ALA A 85 -0.68 -2.58 4.86
CA ALA A 85 0.60 -1.88 4.97
C ALA A 85 0.44 -0.37 4.75
N SER A 86 -0.39 0.04 3.77
CA SER A 86 -0.75 1.45 3.56
C SER A 86 -1.49 2.00 4.77
N LEU A 87 -2.57 1.35 5.21
CA LEU A 87 -3.37 1.77 6.38
C LEU A 87 -2.53 1.90 7.65
N LYS A 88 -1.54 1.02 7.85
CA LYS A 88 -0.60 1.12 8.97
C LYS A 88 0.19 2.43 8.88
N SER A 89 0.70 2.74 7.70
CA SER A 89 1.51 3.94 7.45
C SER A 89 0.67 5.23 7.55
N GLU A 90 -0.56 5.21 7.05
CA GLU A 90 -1.53 6.29 7.20
C GLU A 90 -1.88 6.54 8.68
N ASN A 91 -2.09 5.47 9.46
CA ASN A 91 -2.30 5.58 10.90
C ASN A 91 -1.09 6.15 11.63
N MET A 92 0.14 5.80 11.22
CA MET A 92 1.35 6.41 11.76
C MET A 92 1.38 7.92 11.52
N LEU A 93 1.04 8.39 10.32
CA LEU A 93 0.93 9.81 10.02
C LEU A 93 -0.10 10.52 10.91
N ARG A 94 -1.29 9.92 11.09
CA ARG A 94 -2.32 10.45 12.00
C ARG A 94 -1.83 10.56 13.44
N LEU A 95 -0.96 9.64 13.86
CA LEU A 95 -0.30 9.63 15.17
C LEU A 95 0.96 10.52 15.22
N LYS A 96 1.22 11.32 14.18
CA LYS A 96 2.41 12.19 14.04
C LYS A 96 3.73 11.41 14.11
N ARG A 97 3.74 10.18 13.59
CA ARG A 97 4.92 9.30 13.46
C ARG A 97 5.29 9.17 11.99
N ASP A 98 6.59 9.13 11.70
CA ASP A 98 7.08 8.90 10.34
C ASP A 98 7.04 7.39 10.00
N PRO A 99 6.26 6.95 8.99
CA PRO A 99 6.27 5.55 8.55
C PRO A 99 7.49 5.18 7.70
N PHE A 100 8.26 6.16 7.20
CA PHE A 100 9.31 5.95 6.20
C PHE A 100 10.73 6.20 6.72
N VAL A 101 10.95 6.03 8.04
CA VAL A 101 12.27 6.23 8.69
C VAL A 101 13.42 5.44 8.05
N GLY A 102 13.13 4.31 7.40
CA GLY A 102 14.13 3.46 6.74
C GLY A 102 14.42 3.79 5.27
N ILE A 103 13.72 4.76 4.68
CA ILE A 103 13.94 5.21 3.30
C ILE A 103 15.02 6.31 3.29
N SER A 104 15.87 6.34 2.25
CA SER A 104 16.88 7.40 2.07
C SER A 104 16.26 8.80 2.07
N GLU A 105 16.97 9.77 2.65
CA GLU A 105 16.58 11.19 2.61
C GLU A 105 16.56 11.75 1.18
N ASP A 106 17.28 11.11 0.25
CA ASP A 106 17.26 11.48 -1.17
C ASP A 106 15.86 11.39 -1.80
N TYR A 107 14.95 10.58 -1.22
CA TYR A 107 13.56 10.42 -1.65
C TYR A 107 12.54 11.23 -0.83
N LYS A 108 13.02 12.09 0.08
CA LYS A 108 12.20 12.86 1.04
C LYS A 108 12.37 14.37 0.89
N GLN A 109 12.77 14.84 -0.29
CA GLN A 109 12.85 16.26 -0.57
C GLN A 109 11.45 16.89 -0.50
N ALA A 110 11.37 18.02 0.19
CA ALA A 110 10.13 18.77 0.35
C ALA A 110 9.52 19.12 -1.01
N LEU A 111 8.19 19.11 -1.08
CA LEU A 111 7.44 19.58 -2.23
C LEU A 111 7.51 21.11 -2.29
N GLY A 112 7.66 21.67 -3.49
CA GLY A 112 7.45 23.08 -3.74
C GLY A 112 5.97 23.39 -3.99
N GLU A 113 5.67 24.68 -4.22
CA GLU A 113 4.31 25.15 -4.47
C GLU A 113 3.71 24.54 -5.75
N ASP A 114 4.53 24.33 -6.77
CA ASP A 114 4.05 23.79 -8.05
C ASP A 114 3.71 22.29 -7.92
N GLU A 115 4.55 21.52 -7.25
CA GLU A 115 4.33 20.10 -7.01
C GLU A 115 3.06 19.88 -6.17
N HIS A 116 2.86 20.69 -5.11
CA HIS A 116 1.62 20.67 -4.33
C HIS A 116 0.38 20.94 -5.21
N ARG A 117 0.45 21.96 -6.07
CA ARG A 117 -0.65 22.33 -6.97
C ARG A 117 -0.99 21.20 -7.96
N GLN A 118 0.04 20.62 -8.58
CA GLN A 118 -0.11 19.56 -9.56
C GLN A 118 -0.67 18.28 -8.93
N LEU A 119 -0.14 17.86 -7.77
CA LEU A 119 -0.65 16.71 -7.00
C LEU A 119 -2.11 16.89 -6.58
N THR A 120 -2.46 18.08 -6.09
CA THR A 120 -3.83 18.39 -5.70
C THR A 120 -4.79 18.28 -6.89
N ALA A 121 -4.38 18.80 -8.06
CA ALA A 121 -5.19 18.72 -9.28
C ALA A 121 -5.39 17.27 -9.73
N PHE A 122 -4.32 16.47 -9.76
CA PHE A 122 -4.36 15.07 -10.15
C PHE A 122 -5.29 14.23 -9.25
N PHE A 123 -5.09 14.25 -7.93
CA PHE A 123 -5.92 13.49 -6.98
C PHE A 123 -7.34 14.04 -6.78
N SER A 124 -7.67 15.21 -7.34
CA SER A 124 -9.04 15.72 -7.35
C SER A 124 -9.88 15.18 -8.51
N ILE A 125 -9.25 14.66 -9.56
CA ILE A 125 -9.91 14.21 -10.79
C ILE A 125 -9.88 12.68 -10.89
N CYS A 126 -8.79 12.07 -10.46
CA CYS A 126 -8.58 10.63 -10.58
C CYS A 126 -9.04 9.88 -9.33
N ASN A 127 -9.61 8.68 -9.50
CA ASN A 127 -9.78 7.73 -8.40
C ASN A 127 -8.41 7.10 -8.06
N GLY A 128 -7.54 7.92 -7.47
CA GLY A 128 -6.12 7.61 -7.26
C GLY A 128 -5.83 6.62 -6.14
N ASP A 129 -6.84 5.97 -5.56
CA ASP A 129 -6.69 5.09 -4.39
C ASP A 129 -5.80 3.89 -4.70
N THR A 130 -6.02 3.25 -5.85
CA THR A 130 -5.16 2.16 -6.32
C THR A 130 -3.74 2.66 -6.59
N PHE A 131 -3.59 3.82 -7.23
CA PHE A 131 -2.26 4.38 -7.49
C PHE A 131 -1.53 4.75 -6.19
N LEU A 132 -2.23 5.25 -5.18
CA LEU A 132 -1.67 5.57 -3.88
C LEU A 132 -1.17 4.31 -3.15
N LEU A 133 -1.85 3.18 -3.32
CA LEU A 133 -1.39 1.87 -2.84
C LEU A 133 -0.13 1.41 -3.59
N GLU A 134 -0.03 1.63 -4.90
CA GLU A 134 1.18 1.31 -5.68
C GLU A 134 2.37 2.19 -5.25
N MET A 135 2.13 3.49 -5.03
CA MET A 135 3.15 4.40 -4.49
C MET A 135 3.66 3.91 -3.12
N HIS A 136 2.73 3.53 -2.24
CA HIS A 136 3.07 3.01 -0.91
C HIS A 136 3.92 1.75 -0.98
N GLU A 137 3.49 0.79 -1.80
CA GLU A 137 4.19 -0.47 -1.97
C GLU A 137 5.61 -0.26 -2.49
N PHE A 138 5.77 0.57 -3.52
CA PHE A 138 7.07 0.90 -4.09
C PHE A 138 8.02 1.48 -3.02
N MET A 139 7.52 2.38 -2.18
CA MET A 139 8.31 2.92 -1.07
C MET A 139 8.75 1.83 -0.07
N VAL A 140 7.83 0.95 0.34
CA VAL A 140 8.09 -0.03 1.40
C VAL A 140 8.93 -1.22 0.92
N LEU A 141 8.74 -1.67 -0.32
CA LEU A 141 9.43 -2.85 -0.87
C LEU A 141 10.68 -2.50 -1.68
N VAL A 142 10.73 -1.32 -2.29
CA VAL A 142 11.80 -0.95 -3.21
C VAL A 142 12.70 0.14 -2.61
N LEU A 143 12.15 1.31 -2.28
CA LEU A 143 12.97 2.44 -1.83
C LEU A 143 13.57 2.29 -0.44
N LYS A 144 13.03 1.37 0.37
CA LYS A 144 13.56 1.02 1.70
C LYS A 144 14.80 0.12 1.62
N MET A 145 15.10 -0.46 0.46
CA MET A 145 16.25 -1.35 0.31
C MET A 145 17.57 -0.57 0.40
N PRO A 146 18.63 -1.10 1.04
CA PRO A 146 19.88 -0.36 1.28
C PRO A 146 20.53 0.26 0.03
N ASN A 147 20.38 -0.39 -1.13
CA ASN A 147 20.99 0.03 -2.39
C ASN A 147 19.97 0.66 -3.36
N ALA A 148 18.81 1.11 -2.85
CA ALA A 148 17.74 1.65 -3.70
C ALA A 148 18.25 2.79 -4.60
N THR A 149 19.08 3.69 -4.09
CA THR A 149 19.60 4.86 -4.83
C THR A 149 20.56 4.51 -5.96
N GLU A 150 21.19 3.33 -5.92
CA GLU A 150 22.03 2.83 -7.01
C GLU A 150 21.19 2.39 -8.22
N THR A 151 19.98 1.90 -7.97
CA THR A 151 19.08 1.36 -9.00
C THR A 151 18.02 2.37 -9.43
N TYR A 152 17.49 3.15 -8.49
CA TYR A 152 16.36 4.06 -8.66
C TYR A 152 16.82 5.48 -8.38
N ARG A 153 17.25 6.18 -9.42
CA ARG A 153 17.76 7.55 -9.28
C ARG A 153 16.65 8.49 -8.79
N PRO A 154 16.90 9.34 -7.78
CA PRO A 154 15.90 10.29 -7.27
C PRO A 154 15.32 11.22 -8.35
N ASP A 155 16.03 11.48 -9.44
CA ASP A 155 15.56 12.35 -10.52
C ASP A 155 14.60 11.65 -11.51
N TRP A 156 14.38 10.34 -11.39
CA TRP A 156 13.67 9.53 -12.39
C TRP A 156 12.36 8.95 -11.86
N LEU A 157 11.23 9.61 -12.12
CA LEU A 157 9.93 9.12 -11.64
C LEU A 157 9.16 8.31 -12.67
N LYS A 158 8.72 8.92 -13.77
CA LYS A 158 7.77 8.32 -14.71
C LYS A 158 8.29 6.99 -15.27
N ASP A 159 9.50 6.99 -15.84
CA ASP A 159 10.12 5.77 -16.38
C ASP A 159 10.32 4.68 -15.33
N THR A 160 10.63 5.08 -14.08
CA THR A 160 10.79 4.13 -12.97
C THR A 160 9.45 3.46 -12.62
N LEU A 161 8.38 4.24 -12.51
CA LEU A 161 7.06 3.71 -12.17
C LEU A 161 6.49 2.85 -13.29
N VAL A 162 6.63 3.28 -14.54
CA VAL A 162 6.26 2.47 -15.71
C VAL A 162 6.97 1.13 -15.66
N SER A 163 8.31 1.14 -15.52
CA SER A 163 9.09 -0.11 -15.45
C SER A 163 8.72 -0.97 -14.24
N TYR A 164 8.34 -0.37 -13.12
CA TYR A 164 7.90 -1.10 -11.93
C TYR A 164 6.55 -1.80 -12.16
N MET A 165 5.58 -1.08 -12.73
CA MET A 165 4.24 -1.60 -13.00
C MET A 165 4.25 -2.68 -14.08
N GLU A 166 5.06 -2.51 -15.14
CA GLU A 166 5.28 -3.53 -16.17
C GLU A 166 5.82 -4.85 -15.58
N ARG A 167 6.76 -4.78 -14.61
CA ARG A 167 7.28 -5.99 -13.93
C ARG A 167 6.22 -6.70 -13.08
N LYS A 168 5.19 -5.98 -12.63
CA LYS A 168 4.04 -6.53 -11.89
C LYS A 168 2.92 -7.03 -12.80
N ASP A 169 3.05 -6.92 -14.12
CA ASP A 169 1.99 -7.24 -15.08
C ASP A 169 0.70 -6.44 -14.79
N LEU A 170 0.88 -5.18 -14.37
CA LEU A 170 -0.21 -4.25 -14.09
C LEU A 170 -0.29 -3.20 -15.19
N ASP A 171 -1.50 -3.00 -15.72
CA ASP A 171 -1.79 -1.87 -16.59
C ASP A 171 -1.67 -0.57 -15.79
N ILE A 172 -1.00 0.42 -16.38
CA ILE A 172 -0.96 1.77 -15.83
C ILE A 172 -2.33 2.40 -16.07
N PRO A 173 -3.04 2.90 -15.03
CA PRO A 173 -4.29 3.59 -15.23
C PRO A 173 -4.10 4.75 -16.20
N GLN A 174 -4.97 4.87 -17.21
CA GLN A 174 -4.89 5.93 -18.22
C GLN A 174 -4.79 7.32 -17.60
N ASP A 175 -5.56 7.56 -16.54
CA ASP A 175 -5.51 8.78 -15.74
C ASP A 175 -4.10 9.09 -15.21
N VAL A 176 -3.36 8.09 -14.73
CA VAL A 176 -1.98 8.23 -14.26
C VAL A 176 -1.06 8.54 -15.44
N GLU A 177 -1.22 7.86 -16.57
CA GLU A 177 -0.36 8.08 -17.74
C GLU A 177 -0.51 9.49 -18.32
N GLU A 178 -1.75 10.01 -18.38
CA GLU A 178 -2.11 11.27 -19.01
C GLU A 178 -2.00 12.48 -18.07
N LEU A 179 -2.31 12.32 -16.78
CA LEU A 179 -2.50 13.44 -15.86
C LEU A 179 -1.45 13.49 -14.75
N PHE A 180 -0.68 12.42 -14.52
CA PHE A 180 0.34 12.46 -13.49
C PHE A 180 1.46 13.42 -13.89
N PRO A 181 1.98 14.26 -12.98
CA PRO A 181 2.80 15.38 -13.39
C PRO A 181 4.19 14.94 -13.88
N ASP A 182 4.52 15.27 -15.13
CA ASP A 182 5.78 14.88 -15.78
C ASP A 182 7.05 15.45 -15.09
N GLY A 183 6.91 16.58 -14.40
CA GLY A 183 8.02 17.24 -13.68
C GLY A 183 8.32 16.65 -12.31
N MET A 184 7.48 15.74 -11.80
CA MET A 184 7.70 15.12 -10.51
C MET A 184 8.89 14.15 -10.56
N CYS A 185 9.68 14.15 -9.49
CA CYS A 185 10.86 13.30 -9.34
C CYS A 185 10.66 12.32 -8.17
N LEU A 186 11.38 11.20 -8.17
CA LEU A 186 11.40 10.26 -7.03
C LEU A 186 11.91 10.91 -5.75
N CYS A 187 12.69 11.98 -5.86
CA CYS A 187 13.17 12.74 -4.71
C CYS A 187 12.03 13.32 -3.85
N HIS A 188 10.85 13.52 -4.44
CA HIS A 188 9.66 14.04 -3.74
C HIS A 188 8.67 12.94 -3.34
N TYR A 189 8.95 11.67 -3.64
CA TYR A 189 7.94 10.62 -3.65
C TYR A 189 7.32 10.35 -2.27
N VAL A 190 8.15 10.38 -1.23
CA VAL A 190 7.70 10.20 0.15
C VAL A 190 6.80 11.36 0.60
N GLU A 191 7.22 12.59 0.35
CA GLU A 191 6.46 13.78 0.75
C GLU A 191 5.19 13.95 -0.09
N ALA A 192 5.22 13.57 -1.37
CA ALA A 192 4.03 13.46 -2.22
C ALA A 192 2.99 12.52 -1.60
N TRP A 193 3.37 11.29 -1.27
CA TRP A 193 2.46 10.31 -0.66
C TRP A 193 1.87 10.81 0.65
N LYS A 194 2.70 11.36 1.55
CA LYS A 194 2.24 11.93 2.83
C LYS A 194 1.24 13.05 2.60
N PHE A 195 1.54 13.98 1.69
CA PHE A 195 0.67 15.09 1.34
C PHE A 195 -0.70 14.61 0.85
N ILE A 196 -0.74 13.65 -0.08
CA ILE A 196 -1.98 13.12 -0.65
C ILE A 196 -2.83 12.42 0.41
N VAL A 197 -2.22 11.59 1.26
CA VAL A 197 -2.91 10.92 2.36
C VAL A 197 -3.54 11.93 3.31
N THR A 198 -2.79 12.96 3.72
CA THR A 198 -3.33 14.02 4.59
C THR A 198 -4.45 14.79 3.89
N PHE A 199 -4.27 15.16 2.63
CA PHE A 199 -5.28 15.87 1.84
C PHE A 199 -6.59 15.09 1.71
N LYS A 200 -6.52 13.76 1.55
CA LYS A 200 -7.70 12.89 1.50
C LYS A 200 -8.42 12.77 2.85
N GLN A 201 -7.68 12.82 3.96
CA GLN A 201 -8.27 12.73 5.31
C GLN A 201 -9.00 14.03 5.73
N GLU A 202 -8.69 15.15 5.09
CA GLU A 202 -9.33 16.45 5.33
C GLU A 202 -10.63 16.66 4.52
N ARG A 203 -10.97 15.75 3.60
CA ARG A 203 -12.19 15.77 2.77
C ARG A 203 -13.25 14.81 3.32
#